data_AF-A0A6L7LCI9-F1
#
_entry.id   AF-A0A6L7LCI9-F1
#
_cell.length_a   1.000
_cell.length_b   1.000
_cell.length_c   1.000
_cell.angle_alpha   90.00
_cell.angle_beta   90.00
_cell.angle_gamma   90.00
#
_symmetry.space_group_name_H-M   'P 1'
#
loop_
_entity.id
_entity.type
_entity.pdbx_description
1 polymer ?
#
loop_
_entity_poly.entity_id
_entity_poly.type
_entity_poly.pdbx_seq_one_letter_code
_entity_poly.pdbx_strand_id
1 'polypeptide(L)'
;MNSGDTAWILTSTIFVLFMTLPGIAMFYGGLMHSRSVLSVMMQCFSITSISTLLWLYIGYALAFGDSVGGVIGSIANGFFVGLADGGSQSGVPDIAWAVFHMTFAILTPALIVGSYTERIKFPAVLVFSALWSTLVYAPICHWVWGGGWLSEIGIMDSAGGVTLHVSVGIAGLIAAIVIGKRLAFPSELPEPHNPGLAATGVGMLWIGWLALNGGMQVFAGREPGISVAVTHIAAAAAVITWMTVQWIMERRPTLVGTATGAIAGLAIATPASAFVSPLSGLVLGAIAGIVCYFAVG
;
A
#
# COMPACT_ATOMS: atom_id res chain seq x y z
N MET A 1 15.28 12.40 -20.94
CA MET A 1 13.87 12.47 -20.47
C MET A 1 12.97 11.89 -21.54
N ASN A 2 12.08 10.97 -21.17
CA ASN A 2 11.08 10.37 -22.04
C ASN A 2 9.69 10.87 -21.61
N SER A 3 8.95 11.46 -22.55
CA SER A 3 7.61 12.02 -22.29
C SER A 3 6.58 10.94 -21.95
N GLY A 4 6.67 9.75 -22.55
CA GLY A 4 5.79 8.62 -22.26
C GLY A 4 5.98 8.09 -20.84
N ASP A 5 7.24 7.89 -20.44
CA ASP A 5 7.59 7.43 -19.10
C ASP A 5 7.18 8.44 -18.04
N THR A 6 7.44 9.73 -18.29
CA THR A 6 7.02 10.82 -17.40
C THR A 6 5.50 10.90 -17.27
N ALA A 7 4.77 10.78 -18.38
CA ALA A 7 3.30 10.78 -18.38
C ALA A 7 2.75 9.61 -17.56
N TRP A 8 3.27 8.39 -17.79
CA TRP A 8 2.83 7.22 -17.05
C TRP A 8 3.11 7.33 -15.55
N ILE A 9 4.26 7.86 -15.14
CA ILE A 9 4.58 8.06 -13.71
C ILE A 9 3.67 9.08 -13.05
N LEU A 10 3.41 10.21 -13.70
CA LEU A 10 2.51 11.23 -13.15
C LEU A 10 1.08 10.71 -13.06
N THR A 11 0.61 9.99 -14.08
CA THR A 11 -0.68 9.29 -14.04
C THR A 11 -0.73 8.24 -12.94
N SER A 12 0.34 7.45 -12.78
CA SER A 12 0.44 6.44 -11.74
C SER A 12 0.40 7.06 -10.35
N THR A 13 1.10 8.18 -10.14
CA THR A 13 1.07 8.94 -8.89
C THR A 13 -0.37 9.34 -8.51
N ILE A 14 -1.16 9.84 -9.47
CA ILE A 14 -2.55 10.22 -9.22
C ILE A 14 -3.39 8.99 -8.81
N PHE A 15 -3.21 7.86 -9.50
CA PHE A 15 -3.94 6.63 -9.21
C PHE A 15 -3.52 5.98 -7.89
N VAL A 16 -2.25 6.06 -7.50
CA VAL A 16 -1.81 5.58 -6.18
C VAL A 16 -2.33 6.49 -5.07
N LEU A 17 -2.35 7.81 -5.26
CA LEU A 17 -3.00 8.71 -4.30
C LEU A 17 -4.50 8.40 -4.18
N PHE A 18 -5.16 8.07 -5.30
CA PHE A 18 -6.56 7.65 -5.35
C PHE A 18 -6.86 6.40 -4.53
N MET A 19 -5.86 5.52 -4.35
CA MET A 19 -5.97 4.39 -3.42
C MET A 19 -6.22 4.87 -1.99
N THR A 20 -5.62 5.98 -1.54
CA THR A 20 -5.85 6.51 -0.19
C THR A 20 -7.09 7.41 -0.16
N LEU A 21 -7.17 8.35 -1.10
CA LEU A 21 -8.21 9.37 -1.19
C LEU A 21 -9.04 9.19 -2.49
N PRO A 22 -10.19 8.49 -2.45
CA PRO A 22 -10.89 7.99 -1.26
C PRO A 22 -10.85 6.46 -1.05
N GLY A 23 -10.03 5.68 -1.77
CA GLY A 23 -10.10 4.21 -1.74
C GLY A 23 -10.08 3.57 -0.34
N ILE A 24 -9.01 3.77 0.44
CA ILE A 24 -8.85 3.26 1.81
C ILE A 24 -9.93 3.84 2.73
N ALA A 25 -10.23 5.13 2.57
CA ALA A 25 -11.24 5.80 3.39
C ALA A 25 -12.63 5.15 3.21
N MET A 26 -13.00 4.81 1.98
CA MET A 26 -14.24 4.10 1.67
C MET A 26 -14.17 2.63 2.09
N PHE A 27 -13.04 1.97 1.87
CA PHE A 27 -12.84 0.56 2.25
C PHE A 27 -13.05 0.36 3.76
N TYR A 28 -12.26 1.05 4.59
CA TYR A 28 -12.41 0.94 6.03
C TYR A 28 -13.68 1.62 6.53
N GLY A 29 -14.12 2.73 5.91
CA GLY A 29 -15.40 3.36 6.22
C GLY A 29 -16.54 2.36 6.15
N GLY A 30 -16.68 1.64 5.03
CA GLY A 30 -17.72 0.63 4.79
C GLY A 30 -17.71 -0.55 5.77
N LEU A 31 -16.53 -0.93 6.27
CA LEU A 31 -16.36 -2.03 7.23
C LEU A 31 -16.65 -1.64 8.69
N MET A 32 -16.60 -0.35 9.01
CA MET A 32 -16.80 0.14 10.38
C MET A 32 -18.25 0.53 10.65
N HIS A 33 -18.57 0.94 11.88
CA HIS A 33 -19.89 1.48 12.19
C HIS A 33 -20.10 2.81 11.47
N SER A 34 -21.36 3.08 11.08
CA SER A 34 -21.76 4.31 10.37
C SER A 34 -21.31 5.60 11.07
N ARG A 35 -21.33 5.63 12.41
CA ARG A 35 -20.87 6.77 13.23
C ARG A 35 -19.38 7.07 13.10
N SER A 36 -18.59 6.11 12.63
CA SER A 36 -17.13 6.19 12.57
C SER A 36 -16.59 6.54 11.19
N VAL A 37 -17.43 6.52 10.15
CA VAL A 37 -17.03 6.79 8.76
C VAL A 37 -16.35 8.14 8.63
N LEU A 38 -16.93 9.19 9.22
CA LEU A 38 -16.34 10.53 9.21
C LEU A 38 -14.97 10.57 9.89
N SER A 39 -14.78 9.80 10.97
CA SER A 39 -13.48 9.71 11.65
C SER A 39 -12.43 9.06 10.76
N VAL A 40 -12.77 7.97 10.05
CA VAL A 40 -11.85 7.29 9.12
C VAL A 40 -11.46 8.23 7.98
N MET A 41 -12.42 8.92 7.39
CA MET A 41 -12.15 9.88 6.32
C MET A 41 -11.22 11.00 6.81
N MET A 42 -11.51 11.61 7.96
CA MET A 42 -10.66 12.64 8.56
C MET A 42 -9.23 12.14 8.83
N GLN A 43 -9.08 10.90 9.30
CA GLN A 43 -7.75 10.28 9.48
C GLN A 43 -7.01 10.14 8.15
N CYS A 44 -7.66 9.64 7.09
CA CYS A 44 -7.03 9.49 5.77
C CYS A 44 -6.57 10.84 5.19
N PHE A 45 -7.39 11.89 5.28
CA PHE A 45 -7.00 13.25 4.85
C PHE A 45 -5.83 13.79 5.67
N SER A 46 -5.87 13.60 6.99
CA SER A 46 -4.82 14.14 7.88
C SER A 46 -3.49 13.40 7.71
N ILE A 47 -3.54 12.07 7.55
CA ILE A 47 -2.37 11.23 7.25
C ILE A 47 -1.77 11.63 5.91
N THR A 48 -2.60 11.86 4.89
CA THR A 48 -2.14 12.34 3.58
C THR A 48 -1.35 13.65 3.74
N SER A 49 -1.92 14.65 4.43
CA SER A 49 -1.27 15.94 4.64
C SER A 49 0.04 15.85 5.43
N ILE A 50 0.04 15.16 6.57
CA ILE A 50 1.23 15.06 7.43
C ILE A 50 2.33 14.25 6.75
N SER A 51 2.00 13.12 6.12
CA SER A 51 2.99 12.28 5.43
C SER A 51 3.59 13.01 4.23
N THR A 52 2.79 13.80 3.51
CA THR A 52 3.27 14.67 2.42
C THR A 52 4.30 15.68 2.89
N LEU A 53 3.99 16.41 3.98
CA LEU A 53 4.89 17.42 4.53
C LEU A 53 6.16 16.80 5.11
N LEU A 54 6.05 15.65 5.79
CA LEU A 54 7.21 14.93 6.32
C LEU A 54 8.08 14.36 5.20
N TRP A 55 7.48 13.86 4.12
CA TRP A 55 8.20 13.36 2.96
C TRP A 55 9.01 14.47 2.29
N LEU A 56 8.39 15.64 2.10
CA LEU A 56 9.08 16.85 1.63
C LEU A 56 10.21 17.24 2.58
N TYR A 57 9.94 17.36 3.88
CA TYR A 57 10.89 17.85 4.87
C TYR A 57 12.15 16.97 4.98
N ILE A 58 11.95 15.66 5.16
CA ILE A 58 13.06 14.73 5.46
C ILE A 58 12.84 13.31 4.94
N GLY A 59 11.60 12.85 4.78
CA GLY A 59 11.29 11.45 4.46
C GLY A 59 11.92 10.98 3.15
N TYR A 60 11.91 11.83 2.11
CA TYR A 60 12.58 11.51 0.85
C TYR A 60 14.09 11.35 1.03
N ALA A 61 14.72 12.23 1.79
CA ALA A 61 16.16 12.18 2.04
C ALA A 61 16.56 10.92 2.82
N LEU A 62 15.77 10.53 3.83
CA LEU A 62 16.03 9.29 4.58
C LEU A 62 15.81 8.02 3.75
N ALA A 63 14.93 8.07 2.74
CA ALA A 63 14.68 6.94 1.86
C ALA A 63 15.69 6.85 0.71
N PHE A 64 16.02 7.96 0.06
CA PHE A 64 16.74 8.00 -1.23
C PHE A 64 18.00 8.88 -1.23
N GLY A 65 18.37 9.49 -0.11
CA GLY A 65 19.67 10.14 0.05
C GLY A 65 20.81 9.13 0.08
N ASP A 66 22.04 9.63 -0.03
CA ASP A 66 23.26 8.79 -0.01
C ASP A 66 23.26 7.85 1.19
N SER A 67 23.57 6.58 0.95
CA SER A 67 23.46 5.56 1.99
C SER A 67 24.45 5.78 3.13
N VAL A 68 23.93 5.77 4.35
CA VAL A 68 24.69 5.82 5.60
C VAL A 68 24.64 4.43 6.23
N GLY A 69 25.74 3.69 6.09
CA GLY A 69 25.90 2.35 6.67
C GLY A 69 24.92 1.30 6.11
N GLY A 70 24.33 1.53 4.94
CA GLY A 70 23.35 0.62 4.33
C GLY A 70 21.95 0.66 4.98
N VAL A 71 21.73 1.49 6.01
CA VAL A 71 20.51 1.46 6.84
C VAL A 71 19.61 2.66 6.63
N ILE A 72 20.16 3.83 6.29
CA ILE A 72 19.36 5.05 6.12
C ILE A 72 20.03 6.00 5.13
N GLY A 73 19.24 6.80 4.41
CA GLY A 73 19.75 7.87 3.55
C GLY A 73 20.20 9.10 4.33
N SER A 74 21.14 9.85 3.76
CA SER A 74 21.61 11.12 4.30
C SER A 74 20.54 12.22 4.18
N ILE A 75 20.55 13.18 5.10
CA ILE A 75 19.56 14.28 5.12
C ILE A 75 19.84 15.40 4.10
N ALA A 76 20.85 15.24 3.25
CA ALA A 76 21.34 16.30 2.35
C ALA A 76 20.27 16.77 1.34
N ASN A 77 19.39 15.87 0.90
CA ASN A 77 18.32 16.14 -0.08
C ASN A 77 16.96 16.41 0.59
N GLY A 78 16.95 16.86 1.84
CA GLY A 78 15.74 17.35 2.49
C GLY A 78 15.11 18.52 1.71
N PHE A 79 13.80 18.75 1.88
CA PHE A 79 13.03 19.79 1.17
C PHE A 79 13.06 19.69 -0.35
N PHE A 80 13.39 18.53 -0.90
CA PHE A 80 13.64 18.34 -2.33
C PHE A 80 14.73 19.25 -2.90
N VAL A 81 15.69 19.69 -2.08
CA VAL A 81 16.85 20.48 -2.54
C VAL A 81 17.59 19.69 -3.62
N GLY A 82 17.84 20.33 -4.77
CA GLY A 82 18.52 19.72 -5.92
C GLY A 82 17.61 18.92 -6.86
N LEU A 83 16.40 18.53 -6.45
CA LEU A 83 15.47 17.74 -7.28
C LEU A 83 14.69 18.57 -8.30
N ALA A 84 14.50 19.86 -8.01
CA ALA A 84 13.83 20.81 -8.91
C ALA A 84 14.75 21.33 -10.03
N ASP A 85 16.05 21.03 -9.98
CA ASP A 85 17.07 21.58 -10.86
C ASP A 85 17.11 20.89 -12.25
N GLY A 86 16.16 19.99 -12.52
CA GLY A 86 15.96 19.38 -13.83
C GLY A 86 16.70 18.06 -14.06
N GLY A 87 17.18 17.40 -12.99
CA GLY A 87 17.75 16.06 -13.05
C GLY A 87 16.75 14.99 -13.53
N SER A 88 17.28 13.90 -14.07
CA SER A 88 16.46 12.75 -14.46
C SER A 88 17.19 11.43 -14.25
N GLN A 89 16.50 10.46 -13.66
CA GLN A 89 16.93 9.06 -13.54
C GLN A 89 16.03 8.17 -14.40
N SER A 90 16.64 7.23 -15.13
CA SER A 90 15.93 6.31 -16.03
C SER A 90 14.98 7.00 -17.02
N GLY A 91 15.28 8.24 -17.43
CA GLY A 91 14.44 9.00 -18.35
C GLY A 91 13.26 9.74 -17.71
N VAL A 92 13.07 9.66 -16.39
CA VAL A 92 12.01 10.33 -15.64
C VAL A 92 12.60 11.44 -14.75
N PRO A 93 11.94 12.62 -14.63
CA PRO A 93 12.40 13.68 -13.73
C PRO A 93 12.54 13.21 -12.28
N ASP A 94 13.60 13.62 -11.59
CA ASP A 94 13.84 13.20 -10.20
C ASP A 94 12.71 13.67 -9.26
N ILE A 95 12.11 14.85 -9.54
CA ILE A 95 10.94 15.32 -8.81
C ILE A 95 9.71 14.43 -9.02
N ALA A 96 9.54 13.83 -10.21
CA ALA A 96 8.43 12.92 -10.47
C ALA A 96 8.63 11.59 -9.72
N TRP A 97 9.87 11.13 -9.56
CA TRP A 97 10.21 10.02 -8.66
C TRP A 97 9.87 10.31 -7.21
N ALA A 98 10.30 11.49 -6.71
CA ALA A 98 10.03 11.89 -5.34
C ALA A 98 8.53 11.96 -5.03
N VAL A 99 7.74 12.52 -5.95
CA VAL A 99 6.27 12.63 -5.80
C VAL A 99 5.59 11.27 -5.96
N PHE A 100 6.06 10.39 -6.85
CA PHE A 100 5.54 9.02 -6.93
C PHE A 100 5.74 8.27 -5.61
N HIS A 101 6.96 8.25 -5.05
CA HIS A 101 7.22 7.59 -3.78
C HIS A 101 6.58 8.24 -2.56
N MET A 102 6.26 9.54 -2.64
CA MET A 102 5.45 10.22 -1.62
C MET A 102 4.11 9.51 -1.41
N THR A 103 3.50 9.00 -2.48
CA THR A 103 2.20 8.31 -2.39
C THR A 103 2.29 7.03 -1.57
N PHE A 104 3.42 6.33 -1.58
CA PHE A 104 3.66 5.17 -0.72
C PHE A 104 3.85 5.56 0.75
N ALA A 105 4.54 6.67 1.00
CA ALA A 105 4.70 7.23 2.35
C ALA A 105 3.35 7.65 2.97
N ILE A 106 2.39 8.04 2.12
CA ILE A 106 1.00 8.33 2.50
C ILE A 106 0.20 7.04 2.69
N LEU A 107 0.27 6.12 1.72
CA LEU A 107 -0.53 4.90 1.65
C LEU A 107 -0.31 4.00 2.88
N THR A 108 0.94 3.87 3.29
CA THR A 108 1.35 2.91 4.32
C THR A 108 0.76 3.18 5.70
N PRO A 109 0.88 4.36 6.33
CA PRO A 109 0.18 4.65 7.58
C PRO A 109 -1.35 4.63 7.42
N ALA A 110 -1.88 4.97 6.24
CA ALA A 110 -3.32 4.92 5.98
C ALA A 110 -3.86 3.48 5.99
N LEU A 111 -3.09 2.50 5.49
CA LEU A 111 -3.44 1.08 5.57
C LEU A 111 -3.47 0.57 7.01
N ILE A 112 -2.64 1.12 7.91
CA ILE A 112 -2.63 0.71 9.33
C ILE A 112 -3.92 1.17 10.04
N VAL A 113 -4.58 2.25 9.59
CA VAL A 113 -5.78 2.82 10.23
C VAL A 113 -6.85 1.78 10.50
N GLY A 114 -7.10 0.88 9.56
CA GLY A 114 -8.09 -0.20 9.71
C GLY A 114 -7.88 -1.06 10.95
N SER A 115 -6.62 -1.21 11.39
CA SER A 115 -6.27 -2.02 12.56
C SER A 115 -6.69 -1.39 13.89
N TYR A 116 -6.86 -0.07 13.99
CA TYR A 116 -7.13 0.62 15.26
C TYR A 116 -8.31 1.58 15.22
N THR A 117 -9.04 1.62 14.10
CA THR A 117 -10.23 2.45 13.96
C THR A 117 -11.22 2.20 15.09
N GLU A 118 -11.86 3.27 15.57
CA GLU A 118 -12.81 3.31 16.69
C GLU A 118 -12.18 3.12 18.08
N ARG A 119 -10.86 2.91 18.18
CA ARG A 119 -10.18 2.57 19.44
C ARG A 119 -9.03 3.50 19.83
N ILE A 120 -8.74 4.52 19.02
CA ILE A 120 -7.61 5.43 19.22
C ILE A 120 -8.07 6.88 19.16
N LYS A 121 -7.41 7.74 19.95
CA LYS A 121 -7.62 9.19 19.90
C LYS A 121 -6.98 9.74 18.63
N PHE A 122 -7.65 10.68 17.97
CA PHE A 122 -7.16 11.29 16.73
C PHE A 122 -5.73 11.85 16.82
N PRO A 123 -5.31 12.59 17.87
CA PRO A 123 -3.92 13.05 17.99
C PRO A 123 -2.89 11.91 18.02
N ALA A 124 -3.23 10.77 18.62
CA ALA A 124 -2.35 9.61 18.65
C ALA A 124 -2.18 8.99 17.25
N VAL A 125 -3.20 9.05 16.39
CA VAL A 125 -3.07 8.67 14.98
C VAL A 125 -2.07 9.57 14.27
N LEU A 126 -2.14 10.88 14.46
CA LEU A 126 -1.22 11.82 13.80
C LEU A 126 0.24 11.61 14.24
N VAL A 127 0.46 11.45 15.54
CA VAL A 127 1.81 11.19 16.09
C VAL A 127 2.32 9.83 15.63
N PHE A 128 1.48 8.79 15.67
CA PHE A 128 1.85 7.46 15.20
C PHE A 128 2.22 7.49 13.72
N SER A 129 1.40 8.07 12.85
CA SER A 129 1.68 8.16 11.42
C SER A 129 2.96 8.96 11.14
N ALA A 130 3.19 10.06 11.86
CA ALA A 130 4.42 10.86 11.69
C ALA A 130 5.68 10.06 12.05
N LEU A 131 5.68 9.41 13.22
CA LEU A 131 6.79 8.58 13.68
C LEU A 131 6.99 7.36 12.79
N TRP A 132 5.90 6.71 12.38
CA TRP A 132 5.96 5.52 11.55
C TRP A 132 6.49 5.83 10.16
N SER A 133 6.02 6.91 9.51
CA SER A 133 6.52 7.31 8.18
C SER A 133 8.00 7.67 8.18
N THR A 134 8.52 8.22 9.28
CA THR A 134 9.93 8.69 9.37
C THR A 134 10.89 7.64 9.92
N LEU A 135 10.50 6.91 10.97
CA LEU A 135 11.39 5.98 11.68
C LEU A 135 11.24 4.52 11.23
N VAL A 136 10.17 4.19 10.50
CA VAL A 136 9.91 2.82 10.03
C VAL A 136 9.88 2.77 8.52
N TYR A 137 8.98 3.50 7.89
CA TYR A 137 8.82 3.45 6.44
C TYR A 137 10.05 3.94 5.68
N ALA A 138 10.56 5.13 5.99
CA ALA A 138 11.70 5.68 5.25
C ALA A 138 12.96 4.78 5.35
N PRO A 139 13.33 4.24 6.54
CA PRO A 139 14.39 3.22 6.63
C PRO A 139 14.11 1.95 5.82
N ILE A 140 12.91 1.35 5.92
CA ILE A 140 12.59 0.13 5.15
C ILE A 140 12.64 0.41 3.64
N CYS A 141 12.12 1.56 3.21
CA CYS A 141 12.21 2.05 1.84
C CYS A 141 13.68 2.16 1.41
N HIS A 142 14.55 2.70 2.26
CA HIS A 142 15.98 2.76 1.99
C HIS A 142 16.60 1.38 1.84
N TRP A 143 16.29 0.43 2.74
CA TRP A 143 16.82 -0.92 2.71
C TRP A 143 16.53 -1.62 1.38
N VAL A 144 15.31 -1.44 0.86
CA VAL A 144 14.83 -2.16 -0.33
C VAL A 144 15.10 -1.40 -1.64
N TRP A 145 14.84 -0.09 -1.68
CA TRP A 145 14.86 0.72 -2.92
C TRP A 145 15.87 1.86 -2.91
N GLY A 146 16.34 2.29 -1.75
CA GLY A 146 17.27 3.41 -1.60
C GLY A 146 18.74 3.04 -1.63
N GLY A 147 19.09 1.82 -2.04
CA GLY A 147 20.47 1.32 -2.04
C GLY A 147 20.96 0.85 -0.67
N GLY A 148 20.06 0.46 0.23
CA GLY A 148 20.43 -0.13 1.51
C GLY A 148 20.71 -1.64 1.44
N TRP A 149 20.96 -2.23 2.60
CA TRP A 149 21.50 -3.59 2.75
C TRP A 149 20.62 -4.70 2.15
N LEU A 150 19.29 -4.58 2.15
CA LEU A 150 18.41 -5.59 1.53
C LEU A 150 18.58 -5.61 0.01
N SER A 151 18.76 -4.42 -0.59
CA SER A 151 19.09 -4.28 -2.00
C SER A 151 20.44 -4.94 -2.32
N GLU A 152 21.46 -4.73 -1.47
CA GLU A 152 22.81 -5.30 -1.66
C GLU A 152 22.83 -6.83 -1.61
N ILE A 153 22.01 -7.45 -0.76
CA ILE A 153 21.88 -8.92 -0.71
C ILE A 153 20.94 -9.49 -1.80
N GLY A 154 20.41 -8.64 -2.67
CA GLY A 154 19.62 -9.05 -3.83
C GLY A 154 18.16 -9.36 -3.53
N ILE A 155 17.52 -8.64 -2.60
CA ILE A 155 16.08 -8.80 -2.35
C ILE A 155 15.26 -8.57 -3.64
N MET A 156 14.30 -9.45 -3.89
CA MET A 156 13.35 -9.30 -4.99
C MET A 156 12.05 -8.71 -4.48
N ASP A 157 11.92 -7.39 -4.53
CA ASP A 157 10.69 -6.68 -4.19
C ASP A 157 10.36 -5.60 -5.23
N SER A 158 9.51 -5.96 -6.21
CA SER A 158 9.27 -5.10 -7.37
C SER A 158 8.52 -3.82 -7.07
N ALA A 159 7.60 -3.86 -6.10
CA ALA A 159 6.68 -2.74 -5.86
C ALA A 159 6.21 -2.61 -4.40
N GLY A 160 6.74 -3.43 -3.48
CA GLY A 160 6.63 -3.17 -2.04
C GLY A 160 5.93 -4.27 -1.26
N GLY A 161 6.22 -5.54 -1.54
CA GLY A 161 5.80 -6.66 -0.70
C GLY A 161 6.28 -6.51 0.74
N VAL A 162 7.58 -6.22 0.92
CA VAL A 162 8.16 -5.99 2.24
C VAL A 162 7.92 -4.55 2.67
N THR A 163 8.23 -3.59 1.81
CA THR A 163 8.20 -2.15 2.14
C THR A 163 6.80 -1.67 2.52
N LEU A 164 5.75 -2.18 1.87
CA LEU A 164 4.38 -1.77 2.09
C LEU A 164 3.59 -2.82 2.87
N HIS A 165 3.48 -4.05 2.35
CA HIS A 165 2.47 -4.99 2.86
C HIS A 165 2.89 -5.70 4.14
N VAL A 166 4.10 -6.27 4.20
CA VAL A 166 4.60 -6.95 5.40
C VAL A 166 4.80 -5.94 6.54
N SER A 167 5.41 -4.79 6.25
CA SER A 167 5.67 -3.74 7.26
C SER A 167 4.37 -3.22 7.90
N VAL A 168 3.37 -2.89 7.08
CA VAL A 168 2.05 -2.41 7.54
C VAL A 168 1.26 -3.54 8.20
N GLY A 169 1.31 -4.76 7.66
CA GLY A 169 0.65 -5.92 8.26
C GLY A 169 1.13 -6.21 9.68
N ILE A 170 2.45 -6.19 9.89
CA ILE A 170 3.06 -6.34 11.22
C ILE A 170 2.69 -5.15 12.12
N ALA A 171 2.78 -3.92 11.61
CA ALA A 171 2.43 -2.72 12.39
C ALA A 171 0.95 -2.75 12.82
N GLY A 172 0.04 -3.16 11.94
CA GLY A 172 -1.38 -3.31 12.23
C GLY A 172 -1.66 -4.40 13.25
N LEU A 173 -0.97 -5.54 13.17
CA LEU A 173 -1.06 -6.61 14.17
C LEU A 173 -0.58 -6.12 15.55
N ILE A 174 0.59 -5.49 15.62
CA ILE A 174 1.14 -4.94 16.87
C ILE A 174 0.19 -3.87 17.43
N ALA A 175 -0.34 -2.97 16.60
CA ALA A 175 -1.29 -1.96 17.04
C ALA A 175 -2.57 -2.60 17.61
N ALA A 176 -3.11 -3.64 16.97
CA ALA A 176 -4.28 -4.36 17.45
C ALA A 176 -4.02 -5.06 18.80
N ILE A 177 -2.82 -5.59 19.02
CA ILE A 177 -2.40 -6.21 20.29
C ILE A 177 -2.26 -5.16 21.40
N VAL A 178 -1.52 -4.06 21.13
CA VAL A 178 -1.21 -3.02 22.13
C VAL A 178 -2.45 -2.24 22.55
N ILE A 179 -3.34 -1.92 21.61
CA ILE A 179 -4.58 -1.17 21.90
C ILE A 179 -5.62 -2.07 22.60
N GLY A 180 -5.56 -3.38 22.35
CA GLY A 180 -6.43 -4.36 23.00
C GLY A 180 -7.80 -4.53 22.35
N LYS A 181 -8.52 -5.58 22.77
CA LYS A 181 -9.80 -6.02 22.18
C LYS A 181 -10.96 -5.04 22.40
N ARG A 182 -11.93 -5.05 21.49
CA ARG A 182 -13.23 -4.36 21.69
C ARG A 182 -13.99 -5.03 22.84
N LEU A 183 -14.78 -4.24 23.59
CA LEU A 183 -15.58 -4.73 24.72
C LEU A 183 -16.48 -5.92 24.33
N ALA A 184 -17.09 -5.88 23.15
CA ALA A 184 -18.00 -6.91 22.67
C ALA A 184 -17.30 -8.07 21.93
N PHE A 185 -15.97 -8.12 21.87
CA PHE A 185 -15.25 -9.21 21.20
C PHE A 185 -15.00 -10.40 22.15
N PRO A 186 -15.27 -11.66 21.74
CA PRO A 186 -15.71 -12.09 20.41
C PRO A 186 -17.24 -12.26 20.26
N SER A 187 -18.03 -11.92 21.28
CA SER A 187 -19.47 -12.17 21.33
C SER A 187 -20.29 -11.45 20.25
N GLU A 188 -19.87 -10.26 19.82
CA GLU A 188 -20.48 -9.49 18.73
C GLU A 188 -19.39 -8.99 17.79
N LEU A 189 -19.33 -9.55 16.59
CA LEU A 189 -18.54 -9.00 15.49
C LEU A 189 -19.41 -7.99 14.75
N PRO A 190 -19.00 -6.71 14.65
CA PRO A 190 -19.81 -5.72 13.97
C PRO A 190 -19.90 -6.05 12.49
N GLU A 191 -21.14 -6.14 11.99
CA GLU A 191 -21.38 -6.25 10.56
C GLU A 191 -20.97 -4.94 9.86
N PRO A 192 -20.38 -5.02 8.66
CA PRO A 192 -20.06 -3.85 7.85
C PRO A 192 -21.32 -2.99 7.64
N HIS A 193 -21.28 -1.72 8.02
CA HIS A 193 -22.46 -0.86 7.89
C HIS A 193 -22.84 -0.61 6.42
N ASN A 194 -21.87 -0.70 5.49
CA ASN A 194 -22.10 -0.55 4.07
C ASN A 194 -21.09 -1.38 3.25
N PRO A 195 -21.42 -2.66 2.98
CA PRO A 195 -20.60 -3.55 2.14
C PRO A 195 -20.34 -2.99 0.73
N GLY A 196 -21.29 -2.23 0.17
CA GLY A 196 -21.14 -1.59 -1.14
C GLY A 196 -20.04 -0.54 -1.12
N LEU A 197 -20.01 0.33 -0.10
CA LEU A 197 -18.97 1.33 0.10
C LEU A 197 -17.59 0.67 0.27
N ALA A 198 -17.52 -0.42 1.04
CA ALA A 198 -16.28 -1.17 1.22
C ALA A 198 -15.77 -1.72 -0.14
N ALA A 199 -16.65 -2.33 -0.93
CA ALA A 199 -16.32 -2.86 -2.26
C ALA A 199 -15.94 -1.77 -3.26
N THR A 200 -16.59 -0.60 -3.21
CA THR A 200 -16.20 0.57 -4.02
C THR A 200 -14.78 1.01 -3.68
N GLY A 201 -14.43 1.07 -2.39
CA GLY A 201 -13.06 1.34 -1.93
C GLY A 201 -12.06 0.34 -2.49
N VAL A 202 -12.37 -0.96 -2.46
CA VAL A 202 -11.52 -2.00 -3.06
C VAL A 202 -11.39 -1.87 -4.58
N GLY A 203 -12.45 -1.48 -5.29
CA GLY A 203 -12.37 -1.18 -6.72
C GLY A 203 -11.36 -0.06 -7.04
N MET A 204 -11.36 1.00 -6.21
CA MET A 204 -10.39 2.09 -6.32
C MET A 204 -8.97 1.61 -5.98
N LEU A 205 -8.82 0.78 -4.95
CA LEU A 205 -7.54 0.13 -4.61
C LEU A 205 -7.03 -0.68 -5.79
N TRP A 206 -7.87 -1.51 -6.42
CA TRP A 206 -7.47 -2.35 -7.56
C TRP A 206 -6.92 -1.51 -8.71
N ILE A 207 -7.67 -0.49 -9.16
CA ILE A 207 -7.23 0.40 -10.25
C ILE A 207 -5.91 1.09 -9.89
N GLY A 208 -5.83 1.63 -8.67
CA GLY A 208 -4.61 2.28 -8.19
C GLY A 208 -3.42 1.33 -8.10
N TRP A 209 -3.64 0.07 -7.77
CA TRP A 209 -2.60 -0.95 -7.66
C TRP A 209 -1.99 -1.33 -9.01
N LEU A 210 -2.78 -1.32 -10.09
CA LEU A 210 -2.25 -1.53 -11.44
C LEU A 210 -1.25 -0.42 -11.78
N ALA A 211 -1.59 0.81 -11.41
CA ALA A 211 -0.71 1.96 -11.59
C ALA A 211 0.50 1.91 -10.64
N LEU A 212 0.33 1.42 -9.42
CA LEU A 212 1.42 1.17 -8.46
C LEU A 212 2.47 0.22 -9.04
N ASN A 213 2.05 -0.99 -9.43
CA ASN A 213 2.97 -2.02 -9.88
C ASN A 213 3.58 -1.70 -11.26
N GLY A 214 2.78 -1.12 -12.16
CA GLY A 214 3.26 -0.67 -13.46
C GLY A 214 4.19 0.56 -13.37
N GLY A 215 3.86 1.53 -12.52
CA GLY A 215 4.67 2.74 -12.30
C GLY A 215 6.08 2.42 -11.81
N MET A 216 6.23 1.45 -10.89
CA MET A 216 7.53 1.00 -10.42
C MET A 216 8.44 0.45 -11.55
N GLN A 217 7.87 -0.07 -12.64
CA GLN A 217 8.68 -0.65 -13.73
C GLN A 217 9.34 0.39 -14.61
N VAL A 218 8.65 1.52 -14.86
CA VAL A 218 9.18 2.59 -15.69
C VAL A 218 10.49 3.14 -15.11
N PHE A 219 10.57 3.27 -13.78
CA PHE A 219 11.81 3.67 -13.12
C PHE A 219 12.91 2.62 -13.15
N ALA A 220 12.53 1.34 -13.12
CA ALA A 220 13.46 0.24 -13.31
C ALA A 220 13.95 0.09 -14.77
N GLY A 221 13.50 0.96 -15.68
CA GLY A 221 13.80 0.86 -17.12
C GLY A 221 13.16 -0.36 -17.79
N ARG A 222 12.06 -0.86 -17.21
CA ARG A 222 11.35 -2.07 -17.65
C ARG A 222 9.98 -1.73 -18.21
N GLU A 223 9.50 -2.59 -19.10
CA GLU A 223 8.16 -2.50 -19.68
C GLU A 223 7.09 -2.78 -18.59
N PRO A 224 6.11 -1.88 -18.40
CA PRO A 224 5.15 -1.98 -17.30
C PRO A 224 4.03 -3.01 -17.51
N GLY A 225 3.74 -3.38 -18.76
CA GLY A 225 2.62 -4.24 -19.15
C GLY A 225 2.62 -5.61 -18.49
N ILE A 226 3.77 -6.25 -18.33
CA ILE A 226 3.88 -7.53 -17.61
C ILE A 226 3.45 -7.38 -16.15
N SER A 227 3.93 -6.36 -15.44
CA SER A 227 3.55 -6.14 -14.05
C SER A 227 2.08 -5.81 -13.88
N VAL A 228 1.50 -5.02 -14.78
CA VAL A 228 0.05 -4.75 -14.80
C VAL A 228 -0.73 -6.04 -15.03
N ALA A 229 -0.34 -6.86 -16.01
CA ALA A 229 -1.01 -8.12 -16.32
C ALA A 229 -0.97 -9.11 -15.15
N VAL A 230 0.22 -9.33 -14.56
CA VAL A 230 0.38 -10.22 -13.39
C VAL A 230 -0.49 -9.76 -12.22
N THR A 231 -0.50 -8.45 -11.96
CA THR A 231 -1.30 -7.86 -10.86
C THR A 231 -2.79 -8.07 -11.07
N HIS A 232 -3.29 -7.79 -12.29
CA HIS A 232 -4.70 -7.95 -12.62
C HIS A 232 -5.14 -9.41 -12.54
N ILE A 233 -4.34 -10.32 -13.09
CA ILE A 233 -4.64 -11.75 -13.10
C ILE A 233 -4.61 -12.33 -11.68
N ALA A 234 -3.62 -11.95 -10.86
CA ALA A 234 -3.55 -12.40 -9.46
C ALA A 234 -4.76 -11.95 -8.64
N ALA A 235 -5.19 -10.69 -8.80
CA ALA A 235 -6.39 -10.19 -8.14
C ALA A 235 -7.66 -10.95 -8.57
N ALA A 236 -7.84 -11.16 -9.87
CA ALA A 236 -8.97 -11.92 -10.39
C ALA A 236 -8.98 -13.38 -9.92
N ALA A 237 -7.81 -14.03 -9.91
CA ALA A 237 -7.64 -15.39 -9.42
C ALA A 237 -7.98 -15.51 -7.93
N ALA A 238 -7.52 -14.55 -7.11
CA ALA A 238 -7.80 -14.52 -5.68
C ALA A 238 -9.29 -14.30 -5.40
N VAL A 239 -9.97 -13.44 -6.17
CA VAL A 239 -11.43 -13.25 -6.10
C VAL A 239 -12.17 -14.55 -6.33
N ILE A 240 -11.92 -15.22 -7.47
CA ILE A 240 -12.62 -16.46 -7.81
C ILE A 240 -12.33 -17.55 -6.79
N THR A 241 -11.08 -17.64 -6.34
CA THR A 241 -10.68 -18.64 -5.36
C THR A 241 -11.33 -18.40 -4.00
N TRP A 242 -11.31 -17.15 -3.51
CA TRP A 242 -11.99 -16.77 -2.27
C TRP A 242 -13.49 -17.07 -2.34
N MET A 243 -14.16 -16.67 -3.43
CA MET A 243 -15.58 -16.96 -3.65
C MET A 243 -15.85 -18.47 -3.64
N THR A 244 -14.99 -19.26 -4.28
CA THR A 244 -15.14 -20.71 -4.35
C THR A 244 -14.99 -21.35 -2.97
N VAL A 245 -13.95 -20.98 -2.22
CA VAL A 245 -13.74 -21.48 -0.85
C VAL A 245 -14.91 -21.07 0.05
N GLN A 246 -15.34 -19.81 0.00
CA GLN A 246 -16.49 -19.34 0.76
C GLN A 246 -17.79 -20.05 0.36
N TRP A 247 -17.97 -20.38 -0.91
CA TRP A 247 -19.13 -21.17 -1.36
C TRP A 247 -19.11 -22.59 -0.77
N ILE A 248 -17.95 -23.24 -0.74
CA ILE A 248 -17.81 -24.60 -0.20
C ILE A 248 -18.07 -24.60 1.31
N MET A 249 -17.48 -23.65 2.03
CA MET A 249 -17.48 -23.62 3.50
C MET A 249 -18.75 -23.00 4.09
N GLU A 250 -19.22 -21.88 3.52
CA GLU A 250 -20.33 -21.07 4.06
C GLU A 250 -21.60 -21.13 3.21
N ARG A 251 -21.57 -21.82 2.05
CA ARG A 251 -22.69 -21.96 1.09
C ARG A 251 -23.14 -20.66 0.42
N ARG A 252 -22.50 -19.52 0.71
CA ARG A 252 -22.84 -18.21 0.16
C ARG A 252 -21.60 -17.30 0.08
N PRO A 253 -21.15 -16.90 -1.12
CA PRO A 253 -20.17 -15.83 -1.24
C PRO A 253 -20.74 -14.51 -0.74
N THR A 254 -19.87 -13.67 -0.19
CA THR A 254 -20.21 -12.34 0.31
C THR A 254 -19.43 -11.28 -0.45
N LEU A 255 -20.03 -10.11 -0.65
CA LEU A 255 -19.35 -9.00 -1.33
C LEU A 255 -18.06 -8.58 -0.60
N VAL A 256 -18.10 -8.56 0.74
CA VAL A 256 -16.92 -8.22 1.55
C VAL A 256 -15.84 -9.29 1.43
N GLY A 257 -16.20 -10.58 1.50
CA GLY A 257 -15.25 -11.67 1.29
C GLY A 257 -14.58 -11.58 -0.08
N THR A 258 -15.36 -11.41 -1.14
CA THR A 258 -14.84 -11.21 -2.51
C THR A 258 -13.87 -10.01 -2.58
N ALA A 259 -14.24 -8.89 -1.96
CA ALA A 259 -13.39 -7.70 -1.92
C ALA A 259 -12.08 -7.95 -1.15
N THR A 260 -12.13 -8.66 -0.02
CA THR A 260 -10.94 -9.08 0.74
C THR A 260 -10.05 -10.02 -0.09
N GLY A 261 -10.65 -10.95 -0.84
CA GLY A 261 -9.93 -11.82 -1.77
C GLY A 261 -9.17 -11.04 -2.85
N ALA A 262 -9.79 -9.99 -3.42
CA ALA A 262 -9.10 -9.11 -4.36
C ALA A 262 -7.84 -8.48 -3.75
N ILE A 263 -7.94 -7.96 -2.52
CA ILE A 263 -6.79 -7.36 -1.80
C ILE A 263 -5.68 -8.39 -1.59
N ALA A 264 -6.03 -9.63 -1.22
CA ALA A 264 -5.04 -10.70 -1.04
C ALA A 264 -4.26 -10.98 -2.34
N GLY A 265 -4.95 -11.06 -3.48
CA GLY A 265 -4.32 -11.25 -4.79
C GLY A 265 -3.43 -10.08 -5.22
N LEU A 266 -3.88 -8.85 -4.96
CA LEU A 266 -3.10 -7.64 -5.23
C LEU A 266 -1.83 -7.58 -4.35
N ALA A 267 -1.95 -7.90 -3.06
CA ALA A 267 -0.84 -7.92 -2.11
C ALA A 267 0.24 -8.93 -2.51
N ILE A 268 -0.14 -10.19 -2.82
CA ILE A 268 0.84 -11.22 -3.19
C ILE A 268 1.56 -10.92 -4.51
N ALA A 269 0.88 -10.24 -5.46
CA ALA A 269 1.49 -9.85 -6.73
C ALA A 269 2.51 -8.71 -6.58
N THR A 270 2.38 -7.86 -5.56
CA THR A 270 3.18 -6.64 -5.39
C THR A 270 4.70 -6.89 -5.43
N PRO A 271 5.28 -7.84 -4.67
CA PRO A 271 6.72 -8.11 -4.78
C PRO A 271 7.11 -8.87 -6.05
N ALA A 272 6.19 -9.62 -6.65
CA ALA A 272 6.49 -10.59 -7.71
C ALA A 272 6.23 -10.08 -9.14
N SER A 273 5.40 -9.04 -9.30
CA SER A 273 4.81 -8.65 -10.59
C SER A 273 5.82 -8.31 -11.69
N ALA A 274 7.05 -7.91 -11.35
CA ALA A 274 8.10 -7.66 -12.33
C ALA A 274 8.94 -8.89 -12.69
N PHE A 275 8.77 -10.00 -11.98
CA PHE A 275 9.70 -11.13 -12.00
C PHE A 275 9.07 -12.43 -12.49
N VAL A 276 7.74 -12.47 -12.62
CA VAL A 276 7.00 -13.69 -12.92
C VAL A 276 6.07 -13.53 -14.11
N SER A 277 5.66 -14.66 -14.69
CA SER A 277 4.73 -14.68 -15.82
C SER A 277 3.27 -14.45 -15.38
N PRO A 278 2.38 -14.04 -16.30
CA PRO A 278 0.93 -13.99 -16.05
C PRO A 278 0.33 -15.29 -15.47
N LEU A 279 0.82 -16.45 -15.93
CA LEU A 279 0.42 -17.75 -15.40
C LEU A 279 0.85 -17.94 -13.94
N SER A 280 2.03 -17.43 -13.57
CA SER A 280 2.46 -17.43 -12.17
C SER A 280 1.59 -16.50 -11.33
N GLY A 281 1.16 -15.36 -11.88
CA GLY A 281 0.17 -14.47 -11.25
C GLY A 281 -1.13 -15.18 -10.91
N LEU A 282 -1.66 -16.00 -11.83
CA LEU A 282 -2.84 -16.84 -11.58
C LEU A 282 -2.65 -17.76 -10.37
N VAL A 283 -1.51 -18.46 -10.32
CA VAL A 283 -1.18 -19.39 -9.22
C VAL A 283 -1.02 -18.65 -7.90
N LEU A 284 -0.26 -17.56 -7.88
CA LEU A 284 -0.07 -16.73 -6.69
C LEU A 284 -1.39 -16.18 -6.17
N GLY A 285 -2.25 -15.66 -7.05
CA GLY A 285 -3.57 -15.15 -6.68
C GLY A 285 -4.45 -16.24 -6.07
N ALA A 286 -4.47 -17.44 -6.67
CA ALA A 286 -5.22 -18.57 -6.10
C ALA A 286 -4.69 -18.96 -4.71
N ILE A 287 -3.37 -19.06 -4.54
CA ILE A 287 -2.75 -19.36 -3.24
C ILE A 287 -3.12 -18.29 -2.21
N ALA A 288 -3.01 -17.01 -2.55
CA ALA A 288 -3.37 -15.92 -1.64
C ALA A 288 -4.85 -15.96 -1.25
N GLY A 289 -5.74 -16.22 -2.22
CA GLY A 289 -7.18 -16.39 -1.96
C GLY A 289 -7.47 -17.48 -0.93
N ILE A 290 -6.79 -18.63 -1.01
CA ILE A 290 -6.96 -19.75 -0.07
C ILE A 290 -6.35 -19.41 1.30
N VAL A 291 -5.07 -19.03 1.31
CA VAL A 291 -4.30 -18.85 2.56
C VAL A 291 -4.89 -17.70 3.37
N CYS A 292 -5.20 -16.57 2.74
CA CYS A 292 -5.77 -15.43 3.44
C CYS A 292 -7.21 -15.68 3.90
N TYR A 293 -7.99 -16.51 3.19
CA TYR A 293 -9.32 -16.92 3.66
C TYR A 293 -9.22 -17.61 5.01
N PHE A 294 -8.36 -18.62 5.16
CA PHE A 294 -8.18 -19.34 6.42
C PHE A 294 -7.43 -18.56 7.51
N ALA A 295 -6.71 -17.51 7.15
CA ALA A 295 -6.05 -16.64 8.13
C ALA A 295 -7.03 -15.63 8.76
N VAL A 296 -8.05 -15.21 8.01
CA VAL A 296 -9.04 -14.20 8.44
C VAL A 296 -10.34 -14.84 8.95
N GLY A 297 -10.75 -15.97 8.35
CA GLY A 297 -12.01 -16.69 8.59
C GLY A 297 -11.91 -17.79 9.63
#